data_AF-A0A0L7KNZ3-F1
#
_entry.id   AF-A0A0L7KNZ3-F1
#
_cell.length_a   1.000
_cell.length_b   1.000
_cell.length_c   1.000
_cell.angle_alpha   90.00
_cell.angle_beta   90.00
_cell.angle_gamma   90.00
#
_symmetry.space_group_name_H-M   'P 1'
#
loop_
_entity.id
_entity.type
_entity.pdbx_description
1 polymer ?
#
loop_
_entity_poly.entity_id
_entity_poly.type
_entity_poly.pdbx_seq_one_letter_code
_entity_poly.pdbx_strand_id
1 'polypeptide(L)'
;GIELLGYQRYGTVQGPRIGKERINGSILKDNDPFINKHTSVSRAKSAASAQQPLSFEHKFNLDRQMLNREEDWPEGDSNVDIESIGEPQLKRLPPLLWLELTALFDKYSLPFQKRKPPKKKRKEEGSVFGVSLETLVRKDMILWEETWSCVPSIFRSLAAALRARTHDEGLFRVSGNKHRRATLRDLLRLGREIVARSDANKMSEHNVAMIIAPTLFPPSLLIKSSDSLETQLATAANSCHVTEALMRWCDELWAVPAALVAASQRKPPPHRRNHHT
;
A
#
# COMPACT_ATOMS: atom_id res chain seq x y z
N GLY A 1 -31.98 -23.95 -25.88
CA GLY A 1 -32.43 -24.94 -24.89
C GLY A 1 -31.22 -25.63 -24.34
N ILE A 2 -31.08 -25.68 -23.01
CA ILE A 2 -30.06 -26.46 -22.33
C ILE A 2 -30.83 -27.38 -21.39
N GLU A 3 -30.76 -28.68 -21.64
CA GLU A 3 -31.48 -29.71 -20.89
C GLU A 3 -30.58 -30.22 -19.76
N LEU A 4 -31.03 -30.08 -18.52
CA LEU A 4 -30.32 -30.55 -17.33
C LEU A 4 -30.52 -32.06 -17.19
N LEU A 5 -29.53 -32.83 -17.65
CA LEU A 5 -29.46 -34.28 -17.43
C LEU A 5 -29.08 -34.57 -15.96
N GLY A 6 -30.09 -34.94 -15.16
CA GLY A 6 -30.01 -35.80 -13.96
C GLY A 6 -28.95 -35.54 -12.89
N TYR A 7 -29.37 -35.32 -11.64
CA TYR A 7 -28.47 -35.33 -10.48
C TYR A 7 -28.58 -36.66 -9.72
N GLN A 8 -27.44 -37.35 -9.50
CA GLN A 8 -27.34 -38.55 -8.66
C GLN A 8 -26.82 -38.20 -7.25
N ARG A 9 -27.57 -38.57 -6.22
CA ARG A 9 -27.34 -38.17 -4.82
C ARG A 9 -26.37 -39.17 -4.14
N TYR A 10 -25.10 -38.81 -4.00
CA TYR A 10 -24.10 -39.59 -3.26
C TYR A 10 -24.10 -39.24 -1.75
N GLY A 11 -25.15 -39.68 -1.03
CA GLY A 11 -25.18 -39.65 0.44
C GLY A 11 -25.44 -38.29 1.12
N THR A 12 -25.50 -38.30 2.45
CA THR A 12 -25.69 -37.12 3.30
C THR A 12 -24.42 -36.83 4.09
N VAL A 13 -23.91 -35.61 4.00
CA VAL A 13 -22.77 -35.15 4.81
C VAL A 13 -23.31 -34.69 6.16
N GLN A 14 -22.82 -35.27 7.27
CA GLN A 14 -23.21 -34.83 8.62
C GLN A 14 -22.50 -33.51 8.96
N GLY A 15 -23.27 -32.48 9.33
CA GLY A 15 -22.75 -31.17 9.70
C GLY A 15 -22.09 -31.14 11.09
N PRO A 16 -21.32 -30.07 11.42
CA PRO A 16 -20.66 -29.92 12.70
C PRO A 16 -21.66 -29.79 13.86
N ARG A 17 -21.32 -30.33 15.05
CA ARG A 17 -22.11 -30.20 16.27
C ARG A 17 -21.71 -28.96 17.08
N ILE A 18 -22.68 -28.20 17.57
CA ILE A 18 -22.51 -27.19 18.61
C ILE A 18 -23.42 -27.59 19.78
N GLY A 19 -22.83 -27.98 20.92
CA GLY A 19 -23.59 -28.41 22.11
C GLY A 19 -24.33 -29.75 21.95
N LYS A 20 -25.50 -29.89 22.60
CA LYS A 20 -26.28 -31.16 22.62
C LYS A 20 -27.19 -31.36 21.40
N GLU A 21 -27.36 -30.37 20.52
CA GLU A 21 -28.22 -30.49 19.33
C GLU A 21 -27.42 -30.73 18.04
N ARG A 22 -28.07 -31.41 17.08
CA ARG A 22 -27.56 -31.64 15.72
C ARG A 22 -28.36 -30.82 14.73
N ILE A 23 -27.69 -30.08 13.85
CA ILE A 23 -28.34 -29.44 12.70
C ILE A 23 -28.42 -30.47 11.56
N ASN A 24 -29.57 -31.14 11.44
CA ASN A 24 -29.89 -31.93 10.25
C ASN A 24 -30.85 -31.11 9.38
N GLY A 25 -30.36 -30.55 8.27
CA GLY A 25 -31.22 -29.92 7.28
C GLY A 25 -31.92 -30.99 6.43
N SER A 26 -33.22 -31.18 6.60
CA SER A 26 -34.05 -31.93 5.66
C SER A 26 -34.44 -31.03 4.49
N ILE A 27 -33.87 -31.27 3.31
CA ILE A 27 -34.40 -30.74 2.04
C ILE A 27 -35.27 -31.84 1.43
N LEU A 28 -36.57 -31.77 1.70
CA LEU A 28 -37.57 -32.50 0.92
C LEU A 28 -38.45 -31.52 0.16
N LYS A 29 -38.76 -31.94 -1.06
CA LYS A 29 -39.56 -31.32 -2.11
C LYS A 29 -41.01 -31.12 -1.68
N ASP A 30 -41.67 -30.12 -2.27
CA ASP A 30 -43.06 -30.26 -2.69
C ASP A 30 -43.17 -29.87 -4.16
N ASN A 31 -43.50 -30.87 -4.98
CA ASN A 31 -44.19 -30.71 -6.25
C ASN A 31 -45.45 -31.56 -6.08
N ASP A 32 -46.63 -30.96 -6.16
CA ASP A 32 -47.82 -31.66 -6.64
C ASP A 32 -48.70 -30.72 -7.48
N PRO A 33 -49.41 -31.27 -8.50
CA PRO A 33 -50.07 -30.50 -9.55
C PRO A 33 -51.56 -30.22 -9.27
N PHE A 34 -52.18 -29.38 -10.10
CA PHE A 34 -53.63 -29.07 -10.22
C PHE A 34 -54.25 -28.05 -9.23
N ILE A 35 -54.39 -26.79 -9.65
CA ILE A 35 -55.66 -26.09 -10.00
C ILE A 35 -55.48 -24.55 -10.06
N ASN A 36 -56.02 -23.98 -11.14
CA ASN A 36 -56.20 -22.55 -11.43
C ASN A 36 -56.92 -21.75 -10.32
N LYS A 37 -56.52 -20.48 -10.10
CA LYS A 37 -57.35 -19.27 -10.28
C LYS A 37 -56.62 -17.98 -9.87
N HIS A 38 -56.83 -16.93 -10.67
CA HIS A 38 -56.44 -15.55 -10.41
C HIS A 38 -56.86 -15.06 -9.01
N THR A 39 -55.91 -14.51 -8.26
CA THR A 39 -56.16 -13.42 -7.30
C THR A 39 -54.88 -12.59 -7.13
N SER A 40 -54.93 -11.35 -7.60
CA SER A 40 -53.96 -10.30 -7.29
C SER A 40 -54.05 -9.97 -5.80
N VAL A 41 -53.01 -10.30 -5.03
CA VAL A 41 -52.86 -9.82 -3.65
C VAL A 41 -51.54 -9.09 -3.54
N SER A 42 -51.63 -7.77 -3.56
CA SER A 42 -50.60 -6.80 -3.23
C SER A 42 -50.00 -7.08 -1.86
N ARG A 43 -48.75 -7.56 -1.83
CA ARG A 43 -47.98 -7.68 -0.59
C ARG A 43 -47.15 -6.42 -0.38
N ALA A 44 -47.51 -5.68 0.66
CA ALA A 44 -46.87 -4.45 1.09
C ALA A 44 -45.35 -4.63 1.25
N LYS A 45 -44.61 -3.63 0.77
CA LYS A 45 -43.16 -3.48 0.96
C LYS A 45 -42.88 -3.28 2.46
N SER A 46 -42.39 -4.31 3.12
CA SER A 46 -41.49 -4.12 4.27
C SER A 46 -40.08 -4.03 3.71
N ALA A 47 -39.61 -2.79 3.49
CA ALA A 47 -38.25 -2.50 3.07
C ALA A 47 -37.30 -2.79 4.24
N ALA A 48 -36.89 -4.05 4.40
CA ALA A 48 -35.62 -4.36 5.03
C ALA A 48 -34.52 -3.77 4.14
N SER A 49 -33.64 -2.96 4.74
CA SER A 49 -32.51 -2.33 4.06
C SER A 49 -31.78 -3.34 3.16
N ALA A 50 -31.86 -3.14 1.85
CA ALA A 50 -31.12 -3.94 0.89
C ALA A 50 -29.64 -3.62 1.09
N GLN A 51 -28.90 -4.51 1.76
CA GLN A 51 -27.44 -4.47 1.74
C GLN A 51 -27.00 -4.66 0.28
N GLN A 52 -26.64 -3.54 -0.34
CA GLN A 52 -26.02 -3.51 -1.67
C GLN A 52 -24.75 -4.39 -1.65
N PRO A 53 -24.45 -5.12 -2.73
CA PRO A 53 -23.28 -5.98 -2.77
C PRO A 53 -21.99 -5.15 -2.58
N LEU A 54 -21.12 -5.60 -1.67
CA LEU A 54 -19.81 -5.02 -1.41
C LEU A 54 -18.99 -5.00 -2.72
N SER A 55 -18.87 -3.82 -3.33
CA SER A 55 -18.14 -3.60 -4.57
C SER A 55 -17.04 -2.57 -4.38
N PHE A 56 -15.93 -2.75 -5.08
CA PHE A 56 -14.83 -1.79 -5.16
C PHE A 56 -15.37 -0.39 -5.53
N GLU A 57 -16.16 -0.31 -6.61
CA GLU A 57 -16.66 0.97 -7.14
C GLU A 57 -17.59 1.67 -6.15
N HIS A 58 -18.39 0.90 -5.42
CA HIS A 58 -19.27 1.45 -4.39
C HIS A 58 -18.45 2.04 -3.23
N LYS A 59 -17.48 1.28 -2.71
CA LYS A 59 -16.60 1.75 -1.63
C LYS A 59 -15.80 2.97 -2.06
N PHE A 60 -15.20 2.92 -3.25
CA PHE A 60 -14.41 4.01 -3.82
C PHE A 60 -15.22 5.31 -3.92
N ASN A 61 -16.44 5.26 -4.50
CA ASN A 61 -17.29 6.43 -4.64
C ASN A 61 -17.82 6.96 -3.30
N LEU A 62 -18.12 6.08 -2.35
CA LEU A 62 -18.52 6.47 -1.00
C LEU A 62 -17.41 7.25 -0.30
N ASP A 63 -16.19 6.74 -0.32
CA ASP A 63 -15.02 7.39 0.28
C ASP A 63 -14.73 8.74 -0.40
N ARG A 64 -14.85 8.81 -1.74
CA ARG A 64 -14.66 10.07 -2.51
C ARG A 64 -15.63 11.17 -2.06
N GLN A 65 -16.90 10.85 -1.81
CA GLN A 65 -17.86 11.84 -1.33
C GLN A 65 -17.47 12.42 0.03
N MET A 66 -16.82 11.63 0.88
CA MET A 66 -16.32 12.10 2.18
C MET A 66 -15.06 12.96 2.06
N LEU A 67 -14.25 12.76 1.01
CA LEU A 67 -13.02 13.50 0.73
C LEU A 67 -13.24 14.89 0.11
N ASN A 68 -14.44 15.20 -0.41
CA ASN A 68 -14.77 16.49 -1.04
C ASN A 68 -14.81 17.71 -0.09
N ARG A 69 -14.35 17.57 1.16
CA ARG A 69 -14.01 18.73 1.99
C ARG A 69 -12.62 19.19 1.56
N GLU A 70 -12.55 20.12 0.62
CA GLU A 70 -11.31 20.76 0.16
C GLU A 70 -10.46 21.16 1.37
N GLU A 71 -9.36 20.44 1.56
CA GLU A 71 -8.23 20.94 2.35
C GLU A 71 -7.29 21.56 1.32
N ASP A 72 -7.37 22.88 1.18
CA ASP A 72 -6.46 23.64 0.32
C ASP A 72 -5.02 23.33 0.74
N TRP A 73 -4.18 23.03 -0.26
CA TRP A 73 -2.75 22.90 -0.01
C TRP A 73 -2.20 24.25 0.49
N PRO A 74 -1.34 24.27 1.52
CA PRO A 74 -0.83 25.51 2.08
C PRO A 74 -0.15 26.38 1.01
N GLU A 75 -0.32 27.69 1.15
CA GLU A 75 0.12 28.72 0.18
C GLU A 75 1.56 28.46 -0.33
N GLY A 76 1.73 28.56 -1.65
CA GLY A 76 2.95 28.15 -2.36
C GLY A 76 4.24 28.82 -1.89
N ASP A 77 4.16 30.04 -1.35
CA ASP A 77 5.33 30.81 -0.90
C ASP A 77 5.88 30.36 0.47
N SER A 78 5.17 29.46 1.16
CA SER A 78 5.54 28.99 2.49
C SER A 78 6.41 27.73 2.50
N ASN A 79 6.78 27.19 1.33
CA ASN A 79 7.44 25.89 1.21
C ASN A 79 8.80 25.97 0.49
N VAL A 80 9.71 25.07 0.84
CA VAL A 80 11.07 24.98 0.27
C VAL A 80 11.29 23.59 -0.32
N ASP A 81 11.73 23.49 -1.58
CA ASP A 81 12.04 22.20 -2.20
C ASP A 81 13.12 21.47 -1.40
N ILE A 82 12.85 20.22 -1.04
CA ILE A 82 13.77 19.35 -0.30
C ILE A 82 15.13 19.19 -0.97
N GLU A 83 15.21 19.31 -2.30
CA GLU A 83 16.47 19.21 -3.05
C GLU A 83 17.36 20.45 -2.90
N SER A 84 16.79 21.59 -2.51
CA SER A 84 17.51 22.83 -2.23
C SER A 84 18.12 22.87 -0.82
N ILE A 85 17.70 21.96 0.06
CA ILE A 85 18.11 21.92 1.47
C ILE A 85 19.46 21.23 1.61
N GLY A 86 20.42 21.89 2.26
CA GLY A 86 21.75 21.32 2.50
C GLY A 86 21.75 20.10 3.44
N GLU A 87 22.70 19.18 3.24
CA GLU A 87 22.88 17.98 4.08
C GLU A 87 22.87 18.19 5.61
N PRO A 88 23.54 19.21 6.19
CA PRO A 88 23.55 19.38 7.65
C PRO A 88 22.15 19.71 8.19
N GLN A 89 21.33 20.38 7.39
CA GLN A 89 19.96 20.75 7.74
C GLN A 89 19.01 19.56 7.58
N LEU A 90 19.16 18.79 6.50
CA LEU A 90 18.43 17.55 6.29
C LEU A 90 18.59 16.55 7.44
N LYS A 91 19.73 16.55 8.15
CA LYS A 91 19.94 15.69 9.32
C LYS A 91 19.14 16.13 10.56
N ARG A 92 18.74 17.40 10.64
CA ARG A 92 18.01 17.98 11.78
C ARG A 92 16.49 18.08 11.56
N LEU A 93 16.04 17.97 10.32
CA LEU A 93 14.62 17.98 9.95
C LEU A 93 13.80 16.78 10.46
N PRO A 94 14.30 15.52 10.47
CA PRO A 94 13.46 14.36 10.77
C PRO A 94 12.73 14.43 12.12
N PRO A 95 13.36 14.85 13.25
CA PRO A 95 12.64 15.02 14.51
C PRO A 95 11.47 16.01 14.43
N LEU A 96 11.62 17.11 13.68
CA LEU A 96 10.58 18.12 13.50
C LEU A 96 9.45 17.60 12.62
N LEU A 97 9.80 16.93 11.52
CA LEU A 97 8.81 16.28 10.64
C LEU A 97 8.02 15.20 11.38
N TRP A 98 8.67 14.43 12.25
CA TRP A 98 7.97 13.44 13.09
C TRP A 98 7.00 14.11 14.06
N LEU A 99 7.37 15.25 14.64
CA LEU A 99 6.49 15.98 15.55
C LEU A 99 5.23 16.48 14.83
N GLU A 100 5.40 17.10 13.66
CA GLU A 100 4.28 17.57 12.82
C GLU A 100 3.40 16.41 12.37
N LEU A 101 4.00 15.31 11.91
CA LEU A 101 3.25 14.13 11.50
C LEU A 101 2.44 13.55 12.66
N THR A 102 3.02 13.48 13.87
CA THR A 102 2.28 13.03 15.05
C THR A 102 1.14 13.99 15.39
N ALA A 103 1.37 15.31 15.34
CA ALA A 103 0.31 16.31 15.57
C ALA A 103 -0.84 16.20 14.55
N LEU A 104 -0.53 15.95 13.27
CA LEU A 104 -1.54 15.70 12.22
C LEU A 104 -2.33 14.41 12.50
N PHE A 105 -1.66 13.35 12.89
CA PHE A 105 -2.32 12.09 13.23
C PHE A 105 -3.25 12.26 14.44
N ASP A 106 -2.81 13.00 15.47
CA ASP A 106 -3.63 13.31 16.64
C ASP A 106 -4.86 14.16 16.25
N LYS A 107 -4.69 15.18 15.40
CA LYS A 107 -5.78 16.02 14.86
C LYS A 107 -6.85 15.17 14.16
N TYR A 108 -6.43 14.20 13.34
CA TYR A 108 -7.34 13.32 12.61
C TYR A 108 -7.74 12.05 13.37
N SER A 109 -7.36 11.92 14.65
CA SER A 109 -7.61 10.72 15.47
C SER A 109 -7.13 9.42 14.80
N LEU A 110 -6.01 9.48 14.07
CA LEU A 110 -5.42 8.35 13.38
C LEU A 110 -4.40 7.66 14.29
N PRO A 111 -4.42 6.33 14.41
CA PRO A 111 -3.45 5.61 15.22
C PRO A 111 -2.06 5.71 14.59
N PHE A 112 -1.16 6.46 15.21
CA PHE A 112 0.22 6.56 14.75
C PHE A 112 1.08 5.41 15.32
N GLN A 113 1.21 4.32 14.56
CA GLN A 113 2.15 3.26 14.89
C GLN A 113 3.50 3.55 14.25
N LYS A 114 4.47 4.06 15.04
CA LYS A 114 5.88 3.99 14.64
C LYS A 114 6.24 2.53 14.41
N ARG A 115 6.28 2.11 13.14
CA ARG A 115 6.80 0.80 12.77
C ARG A 115 8.23 0.76 13.27
N LYS A 116 8.49 -0.02 14.32
CA LYS A 116 9.85 -0.35 14.70
C LYS A 116 10.52 -0.86 13.43
N PRO A 117 11.74 -0.39 13.09
CA PRO A 117 12.47 -0.98 11.97
C PRO A 117 12.39 -2.50 12.17
N PRO A 118 12.00 -3.26 11.14
CA PRO A 118 11.73 -4.67 11.29
C PRO A 118 12.92 -5.27 12.02
N LYS A 119 12.69 -5.78 13.25
CA LYS A 119 13.73 -6.52 13.97
C LYS A 119 14.16 -7.58 12.96
N LYS A 120 15.42 -7.55 12.52
CA LYS A 120 15.96 -8.53 11.58
C LYS A 120 15.51 -9.89 12.08
N LYS A 121 14.53 -10.51 11.40
CA LYS A 121 14.06 -11.84 11.77
C LYS A 121 15.29 -12.74 11.69
N ARG A 122 15.42 -13.60 12.70
CA ARG A 122 16.49 -14.60 12.79
C ARG A 122 16.61 -15.33 11.45
N LYS A 123 17.82 -15.25 10.89
CA LYS A 123 18.39 -15.97 9.74
C LYS A 123 17.38 -16.84 8.97
N GLU A 124 16.75 -16.22 7.97
CA GLU A 124 16.02 -16.93 6.91
C GLU A 124 17.02 -17.70 6.04
N GLU A 125 16.65 -18.90 5.60
CA GLU A 125 17.39 -19.64 4.58
C GLU A 125 17.47 -18.76 3.31
N GLY A 126 18.68 -18.48 2.81
CA GLY A 126 18.89 -17.51 1.72
C GLY A 126 19.34 -16.10 2.14
N SER A 127 19.43 -15.78 3.43
CA SER A 127 19.99 -14.48 3.85
C SER A 127 21.46 -14.33 3.47
N VAL A 128 21.78 -13.20 2.81
CA VAL A 128 23.13 -12.83 2.36
C VAL A 128 23.79 -11.79 3.29
N PHE A 129 23.00 -10.90 3.90
CA PHE A 129 23.52 -9.80 4.71
C PHE A 129 23.68 -10.18 6.18
N GLY A 130 24.85 -9.89 6.77
CA GLY A 130 25.17 -10.25 8.15
C GLY A 130 25.54 -11.73 8.33
N VAL A 131 25.94 -12.39 7.24
CA VAL A 131 26.45 -13.76 7.21
C VAL A 131 27.95 -13.70 6.86
N SER A 132 28.77 -14.59 7.44
CA SER A 132 30.21 -14.60 7.14
C SER A 132 30.48 -14.97 5.67
N LEU A 133 31.52 -14.38 5.08
CA LEU A 133 31.92 -14.65 3.68
C LEU A 133 32.15 -16.14 3.45
N GLU A 134 32.78 -16.82 4.39
CA GLU A 134 33.03 -18.26 4.35
C GLU A 134 31.73 -19.09 4.27
N THR A 135 30.69 -18.67 5.00
CA THR A 135 29.38 -19.32 4.94
C THR A 135 28.70 -19.06 3.60
N LEU A 136 28.85 -17.86 3.03
CA LEU A 136 28.30 -17.52 1.72
C LEU A 136 28.96 -18.33 0.62
N VAL A 137 30.30 -18.45 0.63
CA VAL A 137 31.03 -19.29 -0.33
C VAL A 137 30.59 -20.75 -0.24
N ARG A 138 30.50 -21.33 0.98
CA ARG A 138 29.99 -22.71 1.14
C ARG A 138 28.59 -22.89 0.58
N LYS A 139 27.68 -21.94 0.84
CA LYS A 139 26.32 -21.97 0.28
C LYS A 139 26.34 -21.90 -1.26
N ASP A 140 27.17 -21.04 -1.82
CA ASP A 140 27.32 -20.91 -3.26
C ASP A 140 27.87 -22.20 -3.89
N MET A 141 28.85 -22.86 -3.25
CA MET A 141 29.38 -24.14 -3.72
C MET A 141 28.34 -25.27 -3.71
N ILE A 142 27.40 -25.25 -2.75
CA ILE A 142 26.30 -26.22 -2.69
C ILE A 142 25.28 -25.96 -3.80
N LEU A 143 24.97 -24.70 -4.09
CA LEU A 143 23.96 -24.32 -5.09
C LEU A 143 24.50 -24.36 -6.52
N TRP A 144 25.81 -24.13 -6.70
CA TRP A 144 26.48 -24.03 -7.98
C TRP A 144 27.67 -24.99 -7.97
N GLU A 145 27.44 -26.21 -8.46
CA GLU A 145 28.39 -27.34 -8.45
C GLU A 145 29.77 -27.02 -9.07
N GLU A 146 29.91 -25.90 -9.80
CA GLU A 146 31.12 -25.56 -10.59
C GLU A 146 31.76 -24.20 -10.26
N THR A 147 31.42 -23.54 -9.14
CA THR A 147 32.05 -22.24 -8.84
C THR A 147 33.41 -22.38 -8.14
N TRP A 148 34.50 -22.45 -8.91
CA TRP A 148 35.91 -22.34 -8.45
C TRP A 148 36.28 -20.99 -7.81
N SER A 149 35.30 -20.14 -7.50
CA SER A 149 35.52 -18.77 -7.07
C SER A 149 35.45 -18.66 -5.55
N CYS A 150 36.55 -18.24 -4.92
CA CYS A 150 36.60 -17.88 -3.50
C CYS A 150 35.81 -16.60 -3.15
N VAL A 151 35.23 -15.92 -4.14
CA VAL A 151 34.41 -14.71 -3.96
C VAL A 151 32.93 -15.10 -3.96
N PRO A 152 32.11 -14.75 -2.94
CA PRO A 152 30.67 -15.05 -2.94
C PRO A 152 29.92 -14.48 -4.15
N SER A 153 28.91 -15.21 -4.62
CA SER A 153 28.09 -14.91 -5.80
C SER A 153 27.49 -13.51 -5.76
N ILE A 154 27.01 -13.05 -4.59
CA ILE A 154 26.48 -11.70 -4.41
C ILE A 154 27.48 -10.61 -4.82
N PHE A 155 28.76 -10.76 -4.49
CA PHE A 155 29.78 -9.77 -4.83
C PHE A 155 30.13 -9.84 -6.30
N ARG A 156 30.14 -11.03 -6.91
CA ARG A 156 30.34 -11.17 -8.36
C ARG A 156 29.20 -10.53 -9.14
N SER A 157 27.96 -10.82 -8.75
CA SER A 157 26.75 -10.24 -9.36
C SER A 157 26.69 -8.73 -9.16
N LEU A 158 27.00 -8.25 -7.96
CA LEU A 158 27.09 -6.82 -7.67
C LEU A 158 28.18 -6.14 -8.54
N ALA A 159 29.37 -6.73 -8.62
CA ALA A 159 30.45 -6.20 -9.44
C ALA A 159 30.11 -6.20 -10.94
N ALA A 160 29.45 -7.25 -11.44
CA ALA A 160 28.98 -7.30 -12.83
C ALA A 160 27.94 -6.20 -13.11
N ALA A 161 26.94 -6.04 -12.23
CA ALA A 161 25.93 -5.00 -12.36
C ALA A 161 26.53 -3.58 -12.28
N LEU A 162 27.51 -3.37 -11.40
CA LEU A 162 28.22 -2.09 -11.28
C LEU A 162 29.07 -1.80 -12.52
N ARG A 163 29.77 -2.79 -13.08
CA ARG A 163 30.54 -2.64 -14.33
C ARG A 163 29.66 -2.19 -15.49
N ALA A 164 28.42 -2.66 -15.56
CA ALA A 164 27.47 -2.21 -16.58
C ALA A 164 27.04 -0.74 -16.42
N ARG A 165 27.23 -0.15 -15.23
CA ARG A 165 26.74 1.18 -14.85
C ARG A 165 27.87 2.16 -14.49
N THR A 166 29.12 1.86 -14.85
CA THR A 166 30.28 2.72 -14.54
C THR A 166 30.24 4.08 -15.20
N HIS A 167 29.39 4.25 -16.22
CA HIS A 167 29.18 5.53 -16.90
C HIS A 167 28.17 6.43 -16.19
N ASP A 168 27.46 5.93 -15.16
CA ASP A 168 26.51 6.72 -14.37
C ASP A 168 27.25 7.75 -13.51
N GLU A 169 26.91 9.04 -13.65
CA GLU A 169 27.49 10.09 -12.81
C GLU A 169 27.14 9.89 -11.32
N GLY A 170 28.16 9.96 -10.47
CA GLY A 170 27.96 9.86 -9.02
C GLY A 170 27.64 8.45 -8.52
N LEU A 171 28.00 7.40 -9.27
CA LEU A 171 28.00 6.02 -8.81
C LEU A 171 28.70 5.94 -7.42
N PHE A 172 28.04 5.33 -6.44
CA PHE A 172 28.39 5.31 -5.00
C PHE A 172 28.24 6.61 -4.18
N ARG A 173 28.19 7.78 -4.82
CA ARG A 173 27.98 9.06 -4.13
C ARG A 173 26.49 9.35 -3.92
N VAL A 174 25.67 9.12 -4.95
CA VAL A 174 24.24 9.44 -4.90
C VAL A 174 23.50 8.38 -4.10
N SER A 175 22.82 8.81 -3.03
CA SER A 175 21.98 7.90 -2.25
C SER A 175 20.88 7.31 -3.15
N GLY A 176 20.66 5.99 -3.07
CA GLY A 176 19.61 5.32 -3.86
C GLY A 176 18.20 5.88 -3.62
N ASN A 177 17.98 6.59 -2.51
CA ASN A 177 16.72 7.27 -2.24
C ASN A 177 16.48 8.46 -3.19
N LYS A 178 17.53 9.19 -3.62
CA LYS A 178 17.37 10.27 -4.61
C LYS A 178 16.81 9.74 -5.93
N HIS A 179 17.39 8.66 -6.46
CA HIS A 179 16.89 8.04 -7.70
C HIS A 179 15.45 7.55 -7.57
N ARG A 180 15.11 6.86 -6.47
CA ARG A 180 13.74 6.38 -6.24
C ARG A 180 12.72 7.52 -6.16
N ARG A 181 13.06 8.62 -5.49
CA ARG A 181 12.22 9.82 -5.44
C ARG A 181 12.05 10.45 -6.81
N ALA A 182 13.14 10.60 -7.57
CA ALA A 182 13.09 11.15 -8.92
C ALA A 182 12.19 10.30 -9.83
N THR A 183 12.37 8.98 -9.84
CA THR A 183 11.50 8.06 -10.59
C THR A 183 10.03 8.18 -10.18
N LEU A 184 9.74 8.28 -8.88
CA LEU A 184 8.36 8.47 -8.41
C LEU A 184 7.79 9.82 -8.88
N ARG A 185 8.57 10.90 -8.80
CA ARG A 185 8.19 12.23 -9.29
C ARG A 185 7.83 12.21 -10.77
N ASP A 186 8.67 11.60 -11.59
CA ASP A 186 8.45 11.50 -13.03
C ASP A 186 7.24 10.62 -13.37
N LEU A 187 7.04 9.51 -12.65
CA LEU A 187 5.87 8.65 -12.81
C LEU A 187 4.55 9.39 -12.51
N LEU A 188 4.51 10.15 -11.41
CA LEU A 188 3.31 10.91 -11.03
C LEU A 188 3.03 12.05 -12.02
N ARG A 189 4.07 12.74 -12.50
CA ARG A 189 3.95 13.77 -13.55
C ARG A 189 3.43 13.20 -14.86
N LEU A 190 3.98 12.07 -15.30
CA LEU A 190 3.48 11.37 -16.48
C LEU A 190 2.00 11.01 -16.31
N GLY A 191 1.61 10.49 -15.14
CA GLY A 191 0.20 10.23 -14.82
C GLY A 191 -0.66 11.47 -15.00
N ARG A 192 -0.24 12.61 -14.43
CA ARG A 192 -0.94 13.89 -14.58
C ARG A 192 -1.04 14.37 -16.02
N GLU A 193 0.02 14.25 -16.81
CA GLU A 193 0.04 14.60 -18.24
C GLU A 193 -0.90 13.73 -19.07
N ILE A 194 -1.01 12.44 -18.75
CA ILE A 194 -1.97 11.52 -19.38
C ILE A 194 -3.41 11.98 -19.06
N VAL A 195 -3.70 12.29 -17.80
CA VAL A 195 -5.02 12.77 -17.36
C VAL A 195 -5.37 14.12 -18.00
N ALA A 196 -4.40 15.01 -18.18
CA ALA A 196 -4.60 16.30 -18.85
C ALA A 196 -5.05 16.16 -20.32
N ARG A 197 -4.81 15.00 -20.95
CA ARG A 197 -5.27 14.66 -22.31
C ARG A 197 -6.44 13.67 -22.31
N SER A 198 -7.20 13.62 -21.22
CA SER A 198 -8.33 12.69 -21.03
C SER A 198 -9.44 12.84 -22.08
N ASP A 199 -9.59 14.02 -22.67
CA ASP A 199 -10.48 14.30 -23.79
C ASP A 199 -10.11 13.48 -25.05
N ALA A 200 -8.82 13.30 -25.31
CA ALA A 200 -8.30 12.52 -26.44
C ALA A 200 -8.13 11.02 -26.12
N ASN A 201 -7.49 10.69 -25.00
CA ASN A 201 -7.12 9.31 -24.67
C ASN A 201 -8.15 8.55 -23.83
N LYS A 202 -9.21 9.24 -23.36
CA LYS A 202 -10.29 8.70 -22.52
C LYS A 202 -9.85 8.13 -21.16
N MET A 203 -8.63 8.47 -20.72
CA MET A 203 -8.11 8.08 -19.40
C MET A 203 -8.47 9.13 -18.36
N SER A 204 -9.46 8.82 -17.54
CA SER A 204 -9.76 9.63 -16.35
C SER A 204 -8.65 9.47 -15.30
N GLU A 205 -8.60 10.42 -14.36
CA GLU A 205 -7.71 10.34 -13.20
C GLU A 205 -7.85 9.01 -12.45
N HIS A 206 -9.09 8.57 -12.26
CA HIS A 206 -9.39 7.29 -11.64
C HIS A 206 -8.81 6.10 -12.42
N ASN A 207 -8.95 6.10 -13.75
CA ASN A 207 -8.42 5.03 -14.60
C ASN A 207 -6.88 4.97 -14.51
N VAL A 208 -6.22 6.12 -14.48
CA VAL A 208 -4.75 6.19 -14.32
C VAL A 208 -4.34 5.74 -12.91
N ALA A 209 -5.07 6.16 -11.88
CA ALA A 209 -4.80 5.74 -10.50
C ALA A 209 -4.93 4.22 -10.32
N MET A 210 -5.93 3.57 -10.93
CA MET A 210 -6.07 2.10 -10.87
C MET A 210 -4.88 1.35 -11.48
N ILE A 211 -4.20 1.94 -12.48
CA ILE A 211 -3.02 1.34 -13.10
C ILE A 211 -1.78 1.54 -12.23
N ILE A 212 -1.61 2.75 -11.66
CA ILE A 212 -0.42 3.11 -10.88
C ILE A 212 -0.48 2.56 -9.45
N ALA A 213 -1.64 2.55 -8.81
CA ALA A 213 -1.81 2.21 -7.40
C ALA A 213 -1.24 0.83 -7.02
N PRO A 214 -1.45 -0.27 -7.77
CA PRO A 214 -0.88 -1.58 -7.42
C PRO A 214 0.66 -1.60 -7.43
N THR A 215 1.29 -0.71 -8.20
CA THR A 215 2.76 -0.59 -8.26
C THR A 215 3.30 0.19 -7.06
N LEU A 216 2.60 1.24 -6.64
CA LEU A 216 2.95 2.04 -5.45
C LEU A 216 2.59 1.33 -4.14
N PHE A 217 1.50 0.58 -4.16
CA PHE A 217 0.86 -0.08 -3.04
C PHE A 217 0.66 -1.57 -3.33
N PRO A 218 1.73 -2.37 -3.45
CA PRO A 218 1.61 -3.78 -3.77
C PRO A 218 0.69 -4.52 -2.79
N PRO A 219 -0.33 -5.25 -3.26
CA PRO A 219 -1.28 -5.96 -2.40
C PRO A 219 -0.59 -6.90 -1.41
N SER A 220 0.51 -7.55 -1.81
CA SER A 220 1.28 -8.46 -0.94
C SER A 220 1.91 -7.79 0.30
N LEU A 221 2.04 -6.46 0.30
CA LEU A 221 2.58 -5.70 1.41
C LEU A 221 1.50 -5.10 2.32
N LEU A 222 0.28 -5.00 1.82
CA LEU A 222 -0.84 -4.33 2.49
C LEU A 222 -1.92 -5.29 2.97
N ILE A 223 -2.16 -6.35 2.22
CA ILE A 223 -3.24 -7.32 2.45
C ILE A 223 -2.62 -8.61 3.02
N LYS A 224 -3.22 -9.11 4.10
CA LYS A 224 -2.95 -10.44 4.64
C LYS A 224 -3.98 -11.43 4.13
N SER A 225 -3.59 -12.71 4.08
CA SER A 225 -4.50 -13.80 3.73
C SER A 225 -5.69 -13.95 4.68
N SER A 226 -5.59 -13.41 5.89
CA SER A 226 -6.64 -13.39 6.91
C SER A 226 -7.65 -12.23 6.75
N ASP A 227 -7.37 -11.25 5.88
CA ASP A 227 -8.18 -10.04 5.80
C ASP A 227 -9.49 -10.31 5.07
N SER A 228 -10.59 -9.74 5.57
CA SER A 228 -11.90 -9.88 4.95
C SER A 228 -11.95 -9.22 3.57
N LEU A 229 -12.86 -9.65 2.71
CA LEU A 229 -13.08 -9.03 1.40
C LEU A 229 -13.34 -7.51 1.52
N GLU A 230 -14.09 -7.10 2.55
CA GLU A 230 -14.35 -5.69 2.83
C GLU A 230 -13.06 -4.90 3.12
N THR A 231 -12.15 -5.46 3.93
CA THR A 231 -10.84 -4.85 4.21
C THR A 231 -9.96 -4.80 2.96
N GLN A 232 -9.99 -5.84 2.13
CA GLN A 232 -9.25 -5.87 0.87
C GLN A 232 -9.75 -4.80 -0.11
N LEU A 233 -11.06 -4.68 -0.28
CA LEU A 233 -11.70 -3.66 -1.12
C LEU A 233 -11.43 -2.25 -0.58
N ALA A 234 -11.52 -2.05 0.74
CA ALA A 234 -11.19 -0.79 1.38
C ALA A 234 -9.73 -0.39 1.12
N THR A 235 -8.80 -1.35 1.25
CA THR A 235 -7.37 -1.12 1.02
C THR A 235 -7.10 -0.73 -0.44
N ALA A 236 -7.72 -1.42 -1.39
CA ALA A 236 -7.60 -1.09 -2.81
C ALA A 236 -8.18 0.30 -3.14
N ALA A 237 -9.37 0.62 -2.62
CA ALA A 237 -10.02 1.92 -2.84
C ALA A 237 -9.18 3.06 -2.25
N ASN A 238 -8.72 2.92 -1.01
CA ASN A 238 -7.84 3.89 -0.36
C ASN A 238 -6.51 4.06 -1.12
N SER A 239 -5.94 2.98 -1.64
CA SER A 239 -4.71 3.05 -2.44
C SER A 239 -4.91 3.86 -3.72
N CYS A 240 -6.08 3.75 -4.34
CA CYS A 240 -6.44 4.57 -5.50
C CYS A 240 -6.61 6.05 -5.10
N HIS A 241 -7.35 6.35 -4.02
CA HIS A 241 -7.52 7.73 -3.53
C HIS A 241 -6.19 8.40 -3.19
N VAL A 242 -5.29 7.69 -2.52
CA VAL A 242 -3.94 8.20 -2.24
C VAL A 242 -3.18 8.43 -3.54
N THR A 243 -3.27 7.53 -4.53
CA THR A 243 -2.61 7.71 -5.82
C THR A 243 -3.15 8.93 -6.58
N GLU A 244 -4.46 9.18 -6.56
CA GLU A 244 -5.05 10.40 -7.13
C GLU A 244 -4.48 11.65 -6.44
N ALA A 245 -4.50 11.69 -5.11
CA ALA A 245 -3.95 12.81 -4.36
C ALA A 245 -2.45 13.04 -4.67
N LEU A 246 -1.67 11.96 -4.79
CA LEU A 246 -0.25 12.05 -5.17
C LEU A 246 -0.05 12.62 -6.58
N MET A 247 -0.93 12.31 -7.53
CA MET A 247 -0.87 12.86 -8.88
C MET A 247 -1.31 14.33 -8.92
N ARG A 248 -2.35 14.72 -8.18
CA ARG A 248 -2.82 16.12 -8.11
C ARG A 248 -1.75 17.06 -7.56
N TRP A 249 -1.14 16.67 -6.44
CA TRP A 249 -0.16 17.49 -5.72
C TRP A 249 1.30 17.16 -6.07
N CYS A 250 1.54 16.57 -7.26
CA CYS A 250 2.82 15.95 -7.57
C CYS A 250 4.00 16.92 -7.57
N ASP A 251 3.79 18.22 -7.77
CA ASP A 251 4.86 19.21 -7.76
C ASP A 251 5.17 19.70 -6.34
N GLU A 252 4.16 19.72 -5.47
CA GLU A 252 4.22 20.22 -4.10
C GLU A 252 4.67 19.16 -3.08
N LEU A 253 4.51 17.86 -3.39
CA LEU A 253 4.89 16.74 -2.51
C LEU A 253 6.36 16.76 -2.02
N TRP A 254 7.23 17.45 -2.77
CA TRP A 254 8.67 17.48 -2.52
C TRP A 254 9.10 18.69 -1.70
N ALA A 255 8.16 19.52 -1.26
CA ALA A 255 8.45 20.73 -0.52
C ALA A 255 8.28 20.51 1.00
N VAL A 256 9.10 21.21 1.78
CA VAL A 256 9.05 21.23 3.24
C VAL A 256 8.61 22.62 3.69
N PRO A 257 7.66 22.75 4.64
CA PRO A 257 7.27 24.04 5.19
C PRO A 257 8.47 24.84 5.70
N ALA A 258 8.59 26.09 5.27
CA ALA A 258 9.68 27.00 5.59
C ALA A 258 9.81 27.22 7.10
N ALA A 259 8.72 27.12 7.85
CA ALA A 259 8.73 27.16 9.31
C ALA A 259 9.57 26.02 9.92
N LEU A 260 9.48 24.80 9.37
CA LEU A 260 10.28 23.66 9.83
C LEU A 260 11.74 23.79 9.41
N VAL A 261 11.97 24.31 8.21
CA VAL A 261 13.30 24.65 7.70
C VAL A 261 13.96 25.68 8.64
N ALA A 262 13.26 26.75 9.01
CA ALA A 262 13.75 27.75 9.96
C ALA A 262 13.97 27.16 11.37
N ALA A 263 13.06 26.33 11.86
CA ALA A 263 13.19 25.67 13.15
C ALA A 263 14.42 24.75 13.23
N SER A 264 14.77 24.06 12.14
CA SER A 264 15.96 23.18 12.08
C SER A 264 17.30 23.93 12.19
N GLN A 265 17.29 25.25 11.95
CA GLN A 265 18.48 26.10 12.08
C GLN A 265 18.72 26.58 13.51
N ARG A 266 17.72 26.51 14.39
CA ARG A 266 17.86 26.92 15.79
C ARG A 266 18.81 25.95 16.50
N LYS A 267 19.93 26.47 17.03
CA LYS A 267 20.84 25.67 17.87
C LYS A 267 20.08 25.22 19.12
N PRO A 268 20.23 23.96 19.57
CA PRO A 268 19.71 23.58 20.88
C PRO A 268 20.33 24.48 21.95
N PRO A 269 19.55 24.96 22.92
CA PRO A 269 20.08 25.79 23.99
C PRO A 269 21.23 25.04 24.69
N PRO A 270 22.32 25.72 25.09
CA PRO A 270 23.43 25.07 25.75
C PRO A 270 22.89 24.33 26.98
N HIS A 271 23.14 23.02 27.05
CA HIS A 271 22.88 22.26 28.26
C HIS A 271 23.70 22.88 29.38
N ARG A 272 23.01 23.61 30.28
CA ARG A 272 23.57 24.01 31.56
C ARG A 272 23.86 22.71 32.30
N ARG A 273 25.12 22.26 32.25
CA ARG A 273 25.63 21.25 33.16
C ARG A 273 25.53 21.87 34.55
N ASN A 274 24.48 21.54 35.28
CA ASN A 274 24.41 21.85 36.69
C ASN A 274 25.53 21.03 37.34
N HIS A 275 26.62 21.71 37.70
CA HIS A 275 27.61 21.14 38.59
C HIS A 275 26.93 20.94 39.94
N HIS A 276 26.62 19.68 40.26
CA HIS A 276 26.33 19.31 41.63
C HIS A 276 27.64 19.43 42.42
N THR A 277 27.73 20.48 43.23
CA THR A 277 28.65 20.60 44.37
C THR A 277 28.09 19.85 45.55
#